data_AF-A0A953BA33-F1
#
_entry.id   AF-A0A953BA33-F1
#
_cell.length_a   1.000
_cell.length_b   1.000
_cell.length_c   1.000
_cell.angle_alpha   90.00
_cell.angle_beta   90.00
_cell.angle_gamma   90.00
#
_symmetry.space_group_name_H-M   'P 1'
#
loop_
_entity.id
_entity.type
_entity.pdbx_description
1 polymer ?
#
loop_
_entity_poly.entity_id
_entity_poly.type
_entity_poly.pdbx_seq_one_letter_code
_entity_poly.pdbx_strand_id
1 'polypeptide(L)'
;MKVLRIVFVVASFFLMYQLASASETTVVTEGHYVMGDSDTLAIAEERVLRLAQRRAIEEAGLYIESTFEDIEKASPGKSFQSSSLEIRTIAAAITRTEILESRRSFDHDRPSFYIRIRAVVDHDNLQAAVRRWQSEERFAEHFRRLQSENAELKTQLHQLRTTPTGVRTLTIEPQSPTKDREQARILVEKAILSQQLSQKLDLVSQAAVLDPQSVDPLIVRGQTYLRLASAAYSNKSRPNEYSKYIDNARMDFDRAILIDPKNTWALLGRGDVDTWLHRPVEAAHAFEQVLELDPFFDLARYRLINLYTVEARKLISLKQWSSALTVLQKCLPPGTPDSWILHQKEAYSLRSDIYKKLGQPTQAIDDLSAILRADPTDRQALLARAALYQEELQGRSAKDDLERACMLGATAACEQLP
;
A
#
# COMPACT_ATOMS: atom_id res chain seq x y z
N MET A 1 63.35 -40.54 -39.24
CA MET A 1 62.88 -40.29 -37.86
C MET A 1 61.61 -39.45 -37.90
N LYS A 2 60.55 -39.96 -37.25
CA LYS A 2 59.30 -39.30 -36.80
C LYS A 2 58.31 -38.80 -37.85
N VAL A 3 57.39 -39.71 -38.17
CA VAL A 3 56.01 -39.50 -38.61
C VAL A 3 55.24 -38.79 -37.50
N LEU A 4 54.54 -37.69 -37.79
CA LEU A 4 53.61 -37.05 -36.86
C LEU A 4 52.19 -37.13 -37.44
N ARG A 5 51.39 -38.08 -36.93
CA ARG A 5 49.97 -38.24 -37.23
C ARG A 5 49.18 -37.19 -36.45
N ILE A 6 48.44 -36.34 -37.16
CA ILE A 6 47.43 -35.45 -36.57
C ILE A 6 46.14 -36.26 -36.49
N VAL A 7 45.72 -36.62 -35.27
CA VAL A 7 44.45 -37.28 -34.98
C VAL A 7 43.39 -36.18 -34.77
N PHE A 8 42.40 -36.14 -35.65
CA PHE A 8 41.18 -35.34 -35.49
C PHE A 8 40.31 -36.03 -34.42
N VAL A 9 40.23 -35.46 -33.23
CA VAL A 9 39.25 -35.87 -32.22
C VAL A 9 37.97 -35.06 -32.46
N VAL A 10 36.99 -35.69 -33.10
CA VAL A 10 35.62 -35.17 -33.17
C VAL A 10 34.99 -35.40 -31.80
N ALA A 11 35.06 -34.39 -30.93
CA ALA A 11 34.31 -34.36 -29.69
C ALA A 11 32.83 -34.06 -30.02
N SER A 12 32.05 -35.11 -30.22
CA SER A 12 30.59 -35.04 -30.26
C SER A 12 30.09 -34.66 -28.87
N PHE A 13 29.88 -33.37 -28.66
CA PHE A 13 29.22 -32.84 -27.46
C PHE A 13 27.72 -33.10 -27.62
N PHE A 14 27.27 -34.29 -27.22
CA PHE A 14 25.86 -34.54 -26.94
C PHE A 14 25.49 -33.72 -25.71
N LEU A 15 25.05 -32.48 -25.92
CA LEU A 15 24.38 -31.69 -24.90
C LEU A 15 23.04 -32.40 -24.63
N MET A 16 23.01 -33.25 -23.60
CA MET A 16 21.76 -33.71 -23.02
C MET A 16 20.99 -32.46 -22.58
N TYR A 17 19.95 -32.11 -23.33
CA TYR A 17 18.88 -31.25 -22.87
C TYR A 17 18.29 -31.88 -21.62
N GLN A 18 18.68 -31.42 -20.44
CA GLN A 18 17.84 -31.57 -19.27
C GLN A 18 16.62 -30.69 -19.51
N LEU A 19 15.50 -31.33 -19.84
CA LEU A 19 14.19 -30.73 -19.65
C LEU A 19 14.08 -30.40 -18.17
N ALA A 20 14.15 -29.11 -17.84
CA ALA A 20 13.67 -28.59 -16.57
C ALA A 20 12.19 -28.95 -16.48
N SER A 21 11.89 -30.03 -15.76
CA SER A 21 10.53 -30.43 -15.48
C SER A 21 9.91 -29.43 -14.49
N ALA A 22 8.69 -29.00 -14.81
CA ALA A 22 7.94 -27.93 -14.18
C ALA A 22 7.88 -27.98 -12.63
N SER A 23 7.79 -26.80 -12.01
CA SER A 23 7.71 -26.49 -10.57
C SER A 23 6.39 -26.90 -9.89
N GLU A 24 5.70 -27.91 -10.43
CA GLU A 24 4.41 -28.39 -9.94
C GLU A 24 4.54 -29.81 -9.40
N THR A 25 4.16 -30.00 -8.14
CA THR A 25 4.07 -31.33 -7.52
C THR A 25 2.62 -31.77 -7.44
N THR A 26 2.34 -33.00 -7.86
CA THR A 26 1.00 -33.59 -7.73
C THR A 26 0.98 -34.53 -6.54
N VAL A 27 0.02 -34.34 -5.65
CA VAL A 27 -0.09 -35.07 -4.39
C VAL A 27 -1.50 -35.63 -4.26
N VAL A 28 -1.62 -36.88 -3.79
CA VAL A 28 -2.92 -37.53 -3.57
C VAL A 28 -3.08 -37.79 -2.08
N THR A 29 -4.03 -37.10 -1.47
CA THR A 29 -4.24 -37.14 -0.02
C THR A 29 -5.68 -37.48 0.32
N GLU A 30 -5.87 -37.93 1.55
CA GLU A 30 -7.19 -38.24 2.10
C GLU A 30 -7.48 -37.43 3.35
N GLY A 31 -8.75 -37.07 3.53
CA GLY A 31 -9.28 -36.36 4.69
C GLY A 31 -10.41 -37.15 5.33
N HIS A 32 -10.43 -37.17 6.66
CA HIS A 32 -11.47 -37.79 7.47
C HIS A 32 -12.00 -36.76 8.47
N TYR A 33 -13.32 -36.65 8.58
CA TYR A 33 -13.96 -35.74 9.54
C TYR A 33 -15.22 -36.36 10.13
N VAL A 34 -15.33 -36.36 11.46
CA VAL A 34 -16.54 -36.75 12.17
C VAL A 34 -17.30 -35.47 12.56
N MET A 35 -18.57 -35.40 12.21
CA MET A 35 -19.40 -34.22 12.42
C MET A 35 -19.60 -33.94 13.92
N GLY A 36 -19.31 -32.71 14.34
CA GLY A 36 -19.56 -32.24 15.70
C GLY A 36 -21.03 -31.81 15.92
N ASP A 37 -21.45 -31.72 17.17
CA ASP A 37 -22.86 -31.47 17.54
C ASP A 37 -23.35 -30.07 17.10
N SER A 38 -22.43 -29.13 16.88
CA SER A 38 -22.72 -27.76 16.41
C SER A 38 -22.56 -27.56 14.90
N ASP A 39 -22.17 -28.59 14.15
CA ASP A 39 -21.91 -28.45 12.71
C ASP A 39 -23.17 -28.65 11.87
N THR A 40 -23.19 -28.04 10.69
CA THR A 40 -24.13 -28.41 9.62
C THR A 40 -23.46 -29.35 8.63
N LEU A 41 -24.25 -30.09 7.85
CA LEU A 41 -23.71 -30.98 6.81
C LEU A 41 -22.75 -30.25 5.85
N ALA A 42 -23.10 -29.03 5.45
CA ALA A 42 -22.25 -28.21 4.56
C ALA A 42 -20.92 -27.83 5.23
N ILE A 43 -20.95 -27.48 6.53
CA ILE A 43 -19.73 -27.17 7.29
C ILE A 43 -18.84 -28.40 7.43
N ALA A 44 -19.42 -29.58 7.67
CA ALA A 44 -18.66 -30.82 7.79
C ALA A 44 -17.97 -31.21 6.46
N GLU A 45 -18.64 -31.01 5.33
CA GLU A 45 -18.06 -31.22 3.99
C GLU A 45 -16.95 -30.22 3.66
N GLU A 46 -17.13 -28.96 4.05
CA GLU A 46 -16.09 -27.95 3.87
C GLU A 46 -14.86 -28.26 4.74
N ARG A 47 -15.07 -28.71 5.99
CA ARG A 47 -13.99 -29.08 6.91
C ARG A 47 -13.19 -30.29 6.42
N VAL A 48 -13.85 -31.35 5.94
CA VAL A 48 -13.15 -32.53 5.44
C VAL A 48 -12.31 -32.22 4.20
N LEU A 49 -12.80 -31.35 3.31
CA LEU A 49 -12.05 -30.89 2.14
C LEU A 49 -10.81 -30.07 2.55
N ARG A 50 -10.96 -29.14 3.49
CA ARG A 50 -9.83 -28.34 4.01
C ARG A 50 -8.77 -29.22 4.68
N LEU A 51 -9.17 -30.27 5.40
CA LEU A 51 -8.24 -31.22 6.01
C LEU A 51 -7.43 -31.99 4.95
N ALA A 52 -8.07 -32.43 3.88
CA ALA A 52 -7.38 -33.12 2.78
C ALA A 52 -6.40 -32.19 2.04
N GLN A 53 -6.81 -30.93 1.81
CA GLN A 53 -5.96 -29.91 1.18
C GLN A 53 -4.74 -29.56 2.05
N ARG A 54 -4.92 -29.47 3.38
CA ARG A 54 -3.82 -29.28 4.33
C ARG A 54 -2.78 -30.40 4.20
N ARG A 55 -3.22 -31.66 4.25
CA ARG A 55 -2.31 -32.81 4.11
C ARG A 55 -1.55 -32.79 2.78
N ALA A 56 -2.18 -32.32 1.70
CA ALA A 56 -1.52 -32.19 0.40
C ALA A 56 -0.37 -31.17 0.43
N ILE A 57 -0.55 -30.08 1.18
CA ILE A 57 0.49 -29.07 1.39
C ILE A 57 1.62 -29.61 2.29
N GLU A 58 1.26 -30.37 3.32
CA GLU A 58 2.23 -31.02 4.22
C GLU A 58 3.12 -32.03 3.50
N GLU A 59 2.53 -32.88 2.65
CA GLU A 59 3.27 -33.83 1.81
C GLU A 59 4.07 -33.14 0.70
N ALA A 60 3.65 -31.96 0.23
CA ALA A 60 4.41 -31.12 -0.69
C ALA A 60 5.64 -30.42 -0.04
N GLY A 61 5.90 -30.67 1.25
CA GLY A 61 7.12 -30.26 1.95
C GLY A 61 6.96 -29.13 2.96
N LEU A 62 5.74 -28.76 3.34
CA LEU A 62 5.47 -27.68 4.29
C LEU A 62 4.76 -28.16 5.56
N TYR A 63 5.48 -28.31 6.66
CA TYR A 63 4.89 -28.70 7.93
C TYR A 63 4.16 -27.50 8.58
N ILE A 64 2.83 -27.58 8.69
CA ILE A 64 2.01 -26.59 9.41
C ILE A 64 1.75 -27.16 10.81
N GLU A 65 2.54 -26.71 11.78
CA GLU A 65 2.34 -27.04 13.19
C GLU A 65 1.30 -26.07 13.79
N SER A 66 0.03 -26.22 13.40
CA SER A 66 -1.08 -25.55 14.10
C SER A 66 -1.71 -26.56 15.06
N THR A 67 -1.47 -26.41 16.36
CA THR A 67 -2.20 -27.14 17.40
C THR A 67 -3.68 -26.77 17.29
N PHE A 68 -4.48 -27.67 16.72
CA PHE A 68 -5.93 -27.65 16.89
C PHE A 68 -6.22 -28.13 18.31
N GLU A 69 -6.08 -27.25 19.29
CA GLU A 69 -6.73 -27.48 20.57
C GLU A 69 -8.23 -27.27 20.34
N ASP A 70 -8.95 -28.36 20.05
CA ASP A 70 -10.39 -28.46 20.19
C ASP A 70 -10.74 -28.24 21.67
N ILE A 71 -10.75 -26.99 22.11
CA ILE A 71 -11.26 -26.61 23.43
C ILE A 71 -12.65 -26.02 23.23
N GLU A 72 -13.64 -26.90 23.31
CA GLU A 72 -14.91 -26.53 23.89
C GLU A 72 -14.68 -26.11 25.35
N LYS A 73 -14.67 -24.79 25.63
CA LYS A 73 -15.29 -24.21 26.85
C LYS A 73 -15.24 -22.67 26.91
N ALA A 74 -16.45 -22.11 26.89
CA ALA A 74 -17.00 -21.17 27.87
C ALA A 74 -16.13 -20.00 28.40
N SER A 75 -16.13 -18.86 27.70
CA SER A 75 -16.35 -17.51 28.28
C SER A 75 -16.15 -16.39 27.24
N PRO A 76 -16.73 -15.19 27.46
CA PRO A 76 -16.95 -14.23 26.40
C PRO A 76 -15.68 -13.42 26.11
N GLY A 77 -15.20 -13.52 24.87
CA GLY A 77 -14.27 -12.54 24.32
C GLY A 77 -13.03 -13.12 23.65
N LYS A 78 -13.22 -13.60 22.42
CA LYS A 78 -12.22 -13.71 21.34
C LYS A 78 -11.08 -14.73 21.50
N SER A 79 -11.19 -15.82 20.74
CA SER A 79 -10.04 -16.44 20.05
C SER A 79 -10.52 -17.49 19.03
N PHE A 80 -10.99 -17.11 17.83
CA PHE A 80 -11.38 -18.12 16.82
C PHE A 80 -11.21 -17.75 15.34
N GLN A 81 -10.55 -16.62 14.99
CA GLN A 81 -10.41 -16.22 13.58
C GLN A 81 -9.03 -16.48 12.94
N SER A 82 -7.96 -16.67 13.73
CA SER A 82 -6.58 -16.78 13.21
C SER A 82 -6.35 -18.06 12.39
N SER A 83 -6.69 -19.22 12.97
CA SER A 83 -6.37 -20.53 12.38
C SER A 83 -7.12 -20.84 11.08
N SER A 84 -8.31 -20.26 10.88
CA SER A 84 -9.07 -20.42 9.63
C SER A 84 -8.51 -19.59 8.47
N LEU A 85 -7.88 -18.44 8.79
CA LEU A 85 -7.28 -17.55 7.81
C LEU A 85 -5.93 -18.11 7.35
N GLU A 86 -5.16 -18.70 8.27
CA GLU A 86 -3.87 -19.36 8.02
C GLU A 86 -3.98 -20.46 6.95
N ILE A 87 -5.01 -21.32 7.06
CA ILE A 87 -5.24 -22.39 6.09
C ILE A 87 -5.65 -21.85 4.71
N ARG A 88 -6.45 -20.77 4.66
CA ARG A 88 -6.86 -20.14 3.39
C ARG A 88 -5.68 -19.56 2.62
N THR A 89 -4.75 -18.90 3.33
CA THR A 89 -3.58 -18.27 2.73
C THR A 89 -2.64 -19.30 2.12
N ILE A 90 -2.45 -20.45 2.77
CA ILE A 90 -1.54 -21.50 2.28
C ILE A 90 -2.23 -22.39 1.23
N ALA A 91 -3.54 -22.63 1.35
CA ALA A 91 -4.32 -23.33 0.32
C ALA A 91 -4.39 -22.58 -1.03
N ALA A 92 -4.07 -21.28 -1.07
CA ALA A 92 -3.94 -20.52 -2.31
C ALA A 92 -2.78 -20.99 -3.20
N ALA A 93 -1.81 -21.73 -2.65
CA ALA A 93 -0.73 -22.36 -3.41
C ALA A 93 -1.15 -23.65 -4.15
N ILE A 94 -2.36 -24.17 -3.86
CA ILE A 94 -2.95 -25.27 -4.60
C ILE A 94 -3.60 -24.68 -5.86
N THR A 95 -3.02 -24.94 -7.02
CA THR A 95 -3.51 -24.42 -8.30
C THR A 95 -4.74 -25.17 -8.80
N ARG A 96 -4.84 -26.47 -8.46
CA ARG A 96 -5.97 -27.32 -8.84
C ARG A 96 -6.22 -28.41 -7.81
N THR A 97 -7.50 -28.62 -7.47
CA THR A 97 -7.96 -29.75 -6.63
C THR A 97 -8.98 -30.57 -7.41
N GLU A 98 -8.77 -31.88 -7.52
CA GLU A 98 -9.71 -32.85 -8.08
C GLU A 98 -10.18 -33.81 -6.98
N ILE A 99 -11.50 -33.97 -6.81
CA ILE A 99 -12.06 -34.96 -5.88
C ILE A 99 -12.10 -36.31 -6.59
N LEU A 100 -11.33 -37.28 -6.08
CA LEU A 100 -11.26 -38.64 -6.63
C LEU A 100 -12.33 -39.55 -6.04
N GLU A 101 -12.58 -39.43 -4.73
CA GLU A 101 -13.58 -40.20 -4.00
C GLU A 101 -14.18 -39.31 -2.90
N SER A 102 -15.50 -39.40 -2.72
CA SER A 102 -16.19 -38.79 -1.59
C SER A 102 -17.26 -39.76 -1.11
N ARG A 103 -17.22 -40.10 0.18
CA ARG A 103 -18.20 -40.99 0.79
C ARG A 103 -18.58 -40.48 2.17
N ARG A 104 -19.86 -40.69 2.48
CA ARG A 104 -20.44 -40.43 3.79
C ARG A 104 -20.71 -41.77 4.45
N SER A 105 -20.35 -41.90 5.70
CA SER A 105 -20.53 -43.09 6.52
C SER A 105 -21.04 -42.67 7.90
N PHE A 106 -21.36 -43.65 8.74
CA PHE A 106 -21.65 -43.40 10.14
C PHE A 106 -20.57 -44.09 10.97
N ASP A 107 -19.98 -43.33 11.88
CA ASP A 107 -19.02 -43.84 12.86
C ASP A 107 -19.62 -43.60 14.26
N HIS A 108 -19.93 -44.68 14.97
CA HIS A 108 -20.56 -44.64 16.31
C HIS A 108 -21.78 -43.69 16.40
N ASP A 109 -22.73 -43.84 15.47
CA ASP A 109 -23.96 -43.03 15.37
C ASP A 109 -23.75 -41.55 15.00
N ARG A 110 -22.54 -41.15 14.60
CA ARG A 110 -22.22 -39.81 14.10
C ARG A 110 -21.90 -39.83 12.60
N PRO A 111 -22.40 -38.87 11.80
CA PRO A 111 -22.01 -38.74 10.40
C PRO A 111 -20.50 -38.54 10.26
N SER A 112 -19.86 -39.40 9.48
CA SER A 112 -18.43 -39.38 9.18
C SER A 112 -18.21 -39.18 7.68
N PHE A 113 -17.34 -38.25 7.34
CA PHE A 113 -17.03 -37.83 5.99
C PHE A 113 -15.63 -38.27 5.62
N TYR A 114 -15.51 -38.87 4.44
CA TYR A 114 -14.24 -39.21 3.83
C TYR A 114 -14.14 -38.57 2.45
N ILE A 115 -13.00 -37.95 2.18
CA ILE A 115 -12.68 -37.42 0.86
C ILE A 115 -11.26 -37.82 0.48
N ARG A 116 -11.08 -38.20 -0.78
CA ARG A 116 -9.77 -38.41 -1.39
C ARG A 116 -9.62 -37.43 -2.53
N ILE A 117 -8.55 -36.64 -2.51
CA ILE A 117 -8.30 -35.60 -3.51
C ILE A 117 -6.95 -35.80 -4.20
N ARG A 118 -6.85 -35.31 -5.43
CA ARG A 118 -5.59 -35.03 -6.11
C ARG A 118 -5.41 -33.52 -6.16
N ALA A 119 -4.33 -33.02 -5.58
CA ALA A 119 -3.98 -31.61 -5.58
C ALA A 119 -2.73 -31.38 -6.42
N VAL A 120 -2.72 -30.30 -7.19
CA VAL A 120 -1.54 -29.77 -7.86
C VAL A 120 -1.04 -28.58 -7.02
N VAL A 121 0.17 -28.68 -6.52
CA VAL A 121 0.80 -27.66 -5.67
C VAL A 121 1.93 -27.03 -6.45
N ASP A 122 1.88 -25.71 -6.58
CA ASP A 122 2.95 -24.90 -7.18
C ASP A 122 3.94 -24.49 -6.08
N HIS A 123 5.19 -24.92 -6.24
CA HIS A 123 6.22 -24.70 -5.23
C HIS A 123 6.63 -23.22 -5.10
N ASP A 124 6.60 -22.46 -6.19
CA ASP A 124 7.02 -21.05 -6.19
C ASP A 124 5.96 -20.17 -5.50
N ASN A 125 4.69 -20.45 -5.78
CA ASN A 125 3.57 -19.79 -5.10
C ASN A 125 3.48 -20.20 -3.62
N LEU A 126 3.79 -21.46 -3.29
CA LEU A 126 3.88 -21.91 -1.91
C LEU A 126 4.98 -21.16 -1.14
N GLN A 127 6.17 -21.02 -1.71
CA GLN A 127 7.25 -20.25 -1.08
C GLN A 127 6.88 -18.78 -0.87
N ALA A 128 6.21 -18.16 -1.85
CA ALA A 128 5.74 -16.79 -1.73
C ALA A 128 4.69 -16.63 -0.61
N ALA A 129 3.73 -17.57 -0.52
CA ALA A 129 2.72 -17.57 0.52
C ALA A 129 3.33 -17.72 1.93
N VAL A 130 4.35 -18.57 2.09
CA VAL A 130 5.06 -18.77 3.36
C VAL A 130 5.82 -17.53 3.79
N ARG A 131 6.57 -16.89 2.88
CA ARG A 131 7.28 -15.64 3.17
C ARG A 131 6.33 -14.53 3.59
N ARG A 132 5.18 -14.44 2.92
CA ARG A 132 4.12 -13.49 3.25
C ARG A 132 3.57 -13.76 4.65
N TRP A 133 3.21 -14.99 4.96
CA TRP A 133 2.73 -15.38 6.28
C TRP A 133 3.72 -15.04 7.40
N GLN A 134 5.01 -15.40 7.25
CA GLN A 134 6.05 -15.07 8.22
C GLN A 134 6.23 -13.56 8.42
N SER A 135 6.05 -12.77 7.35
CA SER A 135 6.12 -11.31 7.43
C SER A 135 4.91 -10.70 8.15
N GLU A 136 3.71 -11.24 7.89
CA GLU A 136 2.46 -10.80 8.51
C GLU A 136 2.44 -11.14 10.00
N GLU A 137 2.96 -12.31 10.40
CA GLU A 137 3.10 -12.72 11.79
C GLU A 137 4.05 -11.81 12.57
N ARG A 138 5.27 -11.58 12.04
CA ARG A 138 6.23 -10.65 12.64
C ARG A 138 5.67 -9.23 12.76
N PHE A 139 4.92 -8.79 11.76
CA PHE A 139 4.26 -7.49 11.79
C PHE A 139 3.16 -7.44 12.87
N ALA A 140 2.36 -8.49 13.00
CA ALA A 140 1.32 -8.58 14.03
C ALA A 140 1.90 -8.59 15.44
N GLU A 141 3.00 -9.32 15.68
CA GLU A 141 3.72 -9.30 16.95
C GLU A 141 4.28 -7.91 17.27
N HIS A 142 4.94 -7.28 16.29
CA HIS A 142 5.49 -5.95 16.47
C HIS A 142 4.39 -4.91 16.77
N PHE A 143 3.25 -5.00 16.08
CA PHE A 143 2.10 -4.15 16.31
C PHE A 143 1.50 -4.34 17.70
N ARG A 144 1.34 -5.59 18.18
CA ARG A 144 0.88 -5.86 19.55
C ARG A 144 1.83 -5.27 20.60
N ARG A 145 3.15 -5.39 20.38
CA ARG A 145 4.17 -4.80 21.26
C ARG A 145 4.08 -3.28 21.30
N LEU A 146 3.96 -2.63 20.15
CA LEU A 146 3.78 -1.17 20.08
C LEU A 146 2.49 -0.72 20.76
N GLN A 147 1.41 -1.50 20.70
CA GLN A 147 0.17 -1.20 21.40
C GLN A 147 0.33 -1.30 22.91
N SER A 148 1.01 -2.33 23.42
CA SER A 148 1.28 -2.45 24.86
C SER A 148 2.18 -1.32 25.37
N GLU A 149 3.24 -1.00 24.63
CA GLU A 149 4.15 0.11 24.98
C GLU A 149 3.41 1.45 24.98
N ASN A 150 2.53 1.70 23.99
CA ASN A 150 1.70 2.91 23.98
C ASN A 150 0.71 2.97 25.15
N ALA A 151 0.12 1.84 25.53
CA ALA A 151 -0.79 1.78 26.68
C ALA A 151 -0.04 2.09 27.98
N GLU A 152 1.17 1.52 28.15
CA GLU A 152 2.03 1.76 29.32
C GLU A 152 2.53 3.21 29.39
N LEU A 153 2.98 3.78 28.27
CA LEU A 153 3.38 5.19 28.23
C LEU A 153 2.22 6.12 28.59
N LYS A 154 0.99 5.81 28.15
CA LYS A 154 -0.20 6.58 28.50
C LYS A 154 -0.52 6.51 30.00
N THR A 155 -0.37 5.35 30.63
CA THR A 155 -0.59 5.21 32.08
C THR A 155 0.49 5.93 32.87
N GLN A 156 1.76 5.84 32.47
CA GLN A 156 2.87 6.59 33.08
C GLN A 156 2.64 8.10 32.99
N LEU A 157 2.20 8.59 31.83
CA LEU A 157 1.89 10.01 31.60
C LEU A 157 0.71 10.46 32.48
N HIS A 158 -0.30 9.61 32.65
CA HIS A 158 -1.41 9.88 33.57
C HIS A 158 -0.94 9.95 35.03
N GLN A 159 -0.09 9.02 35.47
CA GLN A 159 0.47 8.99 36.82
C GLN A 159 1.29 10.25 37.13
N LEU A 160 2.18 10.66 36.22
CA LEU A 160 2.97 11.89 36.34
C LEU A 160 2.09 13.13 36.47
N ARG A 161 0.95 13.18 35.76
CA ARG A 161 -0.02 14.27 35.84
C ARG A 161 -0.82 14.29 37.15
N THR A 162 -0.95 13.15 37.84
CA THR A 162 -1.79 13.02 39.05
C THR A 162 -1.05 13.20 40.38
N THR A 163 0.27 13.40 40.39
CA THR A 163 1.02 13.69 41.64
C THR A 163 0.55 15.02 42.26
N PRO A 164 -0.03 15.06 43.47
CA PRO A 164 -0.64 16.28 44.00
C PRO A 164 0.31 17.15 44.82
N THR A 165 0.30 18.44 44.46
CA THR A 165 0.32 19.64 45.31
C THR A 165 0.57 19.44 46.81
N GLY A 166 1.78 19.80 47.24
CA GLY A 166 2.19 19.78 48.64
C GLY A 166 3.24 20.82 49.03
N VAL A 167 3.30 21.99 48.39
CA VAL A 167 4.00 23.17 48.93
C VAL A 167 3.22 24.43 48.54
N ARG A 168 2.44 24.98 49.48
CA ARG A 168 1.94 26.35 49.38
C ARG A 168 3.06 27.30 49.80
N THR A 169 3.92 27.68 48.86
CA THR A 169 4.60 28.97 48.93
C THR A 169 3.68 29.99 48.29
N LEU A 170 3.26 31.00 49.07
CA LEU A 170 2.67 32.23 48.55
C LEU A 170 3.76 32.99 47.80
N THR A 171 4.07 32.51 46.59
CA THR A 171 4.73 33.30 45.57
C THR A 171 3.63 33.97 44.79
N ILE A 172 3.63 35.30 44.80
CA ILE A 172 3.01 36.08 43.72
C ILE A 172 3.69 35.55 42.45
N GLU A 173 3.02 34.67 41.71
CA GLU A 173 3.59 34.07 40.50
C GLU A 173 3.73 35.19 39.45
N PRO A 174 4.95 35.57 39.04
CA PRO A 174 5.09 36.25 37.76
C PRO A 174 4.56 35.26 36.71
N GLN A 175 3.78 35.75 35.73
CA GLN A 175 3.32 34.94 34.59
C GLN A 175 4.50 34.17 34.03
N SER A 176 4.57 32.88 34.35
CA SER A 176 5.71 32.07 34.00
C SER A 176 5.57 31.69 32.53
N PRO A 177 6.65 31.73 31.73
CA PRO A 177 6.61 31.34 30.32
C PRO A 177 6.11 29.90 30.11
N THR A 178 6.04 29.09 31.16
CA THR A 178 5.48 27.73 31.14
C THR A 178 3.95 27.71 31.09
N LYS A 179 3.27 28.67 31.73
CA LYS A 179 1.80 28.75 31.76
C LYS A 179 1.24 29.21 30.42
N ASP A 180 1.86 30.21 29.80
CA ASP A 180 1.45 30.72 28.49
C ASP A 180 1.66 29.68 27.39
N ARG A 181 2.75 28.90 27.46
CA ARG A 181 3.01 27.75 26.58
C ARG A 181 1.93 26.67 26.69
N GLU A 182 1.55 26.30 27.92
CA GLU A 182 0.50 25.31 28.13
C GLU A 182 -0.87 25.81 27.63
N GLN A 183 -1.18 27.09 27.85
CA GLN A 183 -2.39 27.72 27.31
C GLN A 183 -2.38 27.74 25.77
N ALA A 184 -1.25 28.09 25.15
CA ALA A 184 -1.08 28.06 23.70
C ALA A 184 -1.33 26.66 23.14
N ARG A 185 -0.78 25.62 23.78
CA ARG A 185 -1.00 24.22 23.41
C ARG A 185 -2.48 23.83 23.46
N ILE A 186 -3.17 24.16 24.55
CA ILE A 186 -4.61 23.88 24.71
C ILE A 186 -5.43 24.57 23.60
N LEU A 187 -5.07 25.80 23.23
CA LEU A 187 -5.74 26.51 22.14
C LEU A 187 -5.51 25.83 20.78
N VAL A 188 -4.30 25.35 20.50
CA VAL A 188 -4.00 24.59 19.28
C VAL A 188 -4.81 23.30 19.23
N GLU A 189 -4.87 22.53 20.32
CA GLU A 189 -5.66 21.30 20.39
C GLU A 189 -7.15 21.56 20.12
N LYS A 190 -7.72 22.62 20.72
CA LYS A 190 -9.09 23.05 20.42
C LYS A 190 -9.28 23.47 18.96
N ALA A 191 -8.28 24.14 18.38
CA ALA A 191 -8.33 24.58 16.99
C ALA A 191 -8.27 23.42 15.99
N ILE A 192 -7.51 22.37 16.29
CA ILE A 192 -7.43 21.15 15.45
C ILE A 192 -8.79 20.45 15.39
N LEU A 193 -9.53 20.44 16.50
CA LEU A 193 -10.86 19.84 16.58
C LEU A 193 -11.97 20.70 15.95
N SER A 194 -11.74 22.01 15.77
CA SER A 194 -12.74 22.89 15.16
C SER A 194 -12.85 22.66 13.65
N GLN A 195 -14.10 22.50 13.19
CA GLN A 195 -14.43 22.40 11.76
C GLN A 195 -14.58 23.77 11.09
N GLN A 196 -14.80 24.83 11.87
CA GLN A 196 -14.99 26.18 11.34
C GLN A 196 -13.63 26.87 11.14
N LEU A 197 -13.29 27.19 9.88
CA LEU A 197 -11.99 27.77 9.54
C LEU A 197 -11.74 29.13 10.21
N SER A 198 -12.78 29.96 10.38
CA SER A 198 -12.68 31.26 11.07
C SER A 198 -12.33 31.09 12.55
N GLN A 199 -13.10 30.30 13.27
CA GLN A 199 -12.85 30.01 14.68
C GLN A 199 -11.49 29.34 14.88
N LYS A 200 -11.14 28.40 13.99
CA LYS A 200 -9.81 27.77 13.99
C LYS A 200 -8.71 28.80 13.87
N LEU A 201 -8.84 29.75 12.93
CA LEU A 201 -7.88 30.82 12.70
C LEU A 201 -7.71 31.74 13.92
N ASP A 202 -8.81 32.08 14.60
CA ASP A 202 -8.77 32.92 15.80
C ASP A 202 -8.03 32.22 16.95
N LEU A 203 -8.34 30.94 17.18
CA LEU A 203 -7.71 30.14 18.24
C LEU A 203 -6.20 29.98 18.02
N VAL A 204 -5.77 29.63 16.80
CA VAL A 204 -4.33 29.49 16.51
C VAL A 204 -3.61 30.84 16.48
N SER A 205 -4.30 31.92 16.15
CA SER A 205 -3.70 33.27 16.22
C SER A 205 -3.45 33.69 17.65
N GLN A 206 -4.39 33.42 18.57
CA GLN A 206 -4.18 33.63 20.00
C GLN A 206 -3.04 32.76 20.53
N ALA A 207 -2.99 31.49 20.14
CA ALA A 207 -1.91 30.58 20.52
C ALA A 207 -0.52 31.07 20.05
N ALA A 208 -0.42 31.57 18.81
CA ALA A 208 0.83 32.09 18.26
C ALA A 208 1.32 33.37 18.95
N VAL A 209 0.42 34.16 19.54
CA VAL A 209 0.76 35.35 20.35
C VAL A 209 1.26 34.94 21.74
N LEU A 210 0.62 33.94 22.35
CA LEU A 210 1.00 33.43 23.67
C LEU A 210 2.34 32.70 23.67
N ASP A 211 2.65 31.94 22.61
CA ASP A 211 3.94 31.29 22.44
C ASP A 211 4.56 31.57 21.06
N PRO A 212 5.30 32.69 20.93
CA PRO A 212 5.90 33.11 19.66
C PRO A 212 7.03 32.19 19.15
N GLN A 213 7.53 31.27 19.98
CA GLN A 213 8.62 30.35 19.67
C GLN A 213 8.11 28.93 19.35
N SER A 214 6.80 28.68 19.43
CA SER A 214 6.22 27.40 19.02
C SER A 214 5.91 27.39 17.53
N VAL A 215 6.26 26.27 16.89
CA VAL A 215 5.99 26.02 15.46
C VAL A 215 4.55 25.57 15.21
N ASP A 216 3.92 24.88 16.17
CA ASP A 216 2.61 24.24 15.96
C ASP A 216 1.50 25.26 15.62
N PRO A 217 1.34 26.39 16.36
CA PRO A 217 0.34 27.39 16.00
C PRO A 217 0.56 27.97 14.60
N LEU A 218 1.83 28.19 14.21
CA LEU A 218 2.19 28.75 12.90
C LEU A 218 1.85 27.78 11.77
N ILE A 219 2.20 26.50 11.92
CA ILE A 219 1.91 25.45 10.93
C ILE A 219 0.40 25.31 10.75
N VAL A 220 -0.35 25.19 11.85
CA VAL A 220 -1.82 25.02 11.77
C VAL A 220 -2.48 26.27 11.19
N ARG A 221 -1.99 27.47 11.53
CA ARG A 221 -2.47 28.73 10.96
C ARG A 221 -2.18 28.84 9.46
N GLY A 222 -0.94 28.55 9.03
CA GLY A 222 -0.55 28.51 7.62
C GLY A 222 -1.40 27.53 6.80
N GLN A 223 -1.61 26.31 7.30
CA GLN A 223 -2.51 25.33 6.68
C GLN A 223 -3.96 25.82 6.60
N THR A 224 -4.43 26.54 7.62
CA THR A 224 -5.79 27.11 7.66
C THR A 224 -5.94 28.21 6.62
N TYR A 225 -4.92 29.06 6.45
CA TYR A 225 -4.87 30.03 5.37
C TYR A 225 -4.89 29.37 3.98
N LEU A 226 -4.13 28.31 3.74
CA LEU A 226 -4.19 27.58 2.47
C LEU A 226 -5.57 26.98 2.19
N ARG A 227 -6.26 26.47 3.22
CA ARG A 227 -7.66 26.01 3.09
C ARG A 227 -8.62 27.17 2.75
N LEU A 228 -8.44 28.34 3.36
CA LEU A 228 -9.21 29.54 3.02
C LEU A 228 -8.92 30.03 1.59
N ALA A 229 -7.66 29.97 1.14
CA ALA A 229 -7.27 30.26 -0.22
C ALA A 229 -7.97 29.32 -1.21
N SER A 230 -7.97 28.01 -0.92
CA SER A 230 -8.68 27.01 -1.72
C SER A 230 -10.19 27.26 -1.76
N ALA A 231 -10.81 27.58 -0.62
CA ALA A 231 -12.24 27.88 -0.55
C ALA A 231 -12.60 29.15 -1.36
N ALA A 232 -11.80 30.21 -1.24
CA ALA A 232 -11.97 31.45 -1.99
C ALA A 232 -11.77 31.23 -3.50
N TYR A 233 -10.74 30.47 -3.89
CA TYR A 233 -10.51 30.10 -5.29
C TYR A 233 -11.69 29.33 -5.89
N SER A 234 -12.20 28.32 -5.17
CA SER A 234 -13.37 27.54 -5.60
C SER A 234 -14.64 28.39 -5.74
N ASN A 235 -14.82 29.38 -4.87
CA ASN A 235 -15.93 30.33 -4.93
C ASN A 235 -15.76 31.42 -6.02
N LYS A 236 -14.72 31.33 -6.86
CA LYS A 236 -14.38 32.32 -7.90
C LYS A 236 -14.22 33.73 -7.34
N SER A 237 -13.73 33.85 -6.09
CA SER A 237 -13.34 35.13 -5.50
C SER A 237 -12.28 35.83 -6.36
N ARG A 238 -12.14 37.15 -6.16
CA ARG A 238 -11.12 37.93 -6.83
C ARG A 238 -9.72 37.40 -6.50
N PRO A 239 -8.77 37.37 -7.45
CA PRO A 239 -7.39 36.91 -7.21
C PRO A 239 -6.70 37.50 -5.98
N ASN A 240 -6.97 38.76 -5.70
CA ASN A 240 -6.42 39.47 -4.55
C ASN A 240 -6.83 38.85 -3.19
N GLU A 241 -8.02 38.27 -3.09
CA GLU A 241 -8.53 37.72 -1.84
C GLU A 241 -7.80 36.44 -1.44
N TYR A 242 -7.63 35.48 -2.37
CA TYR A 242 -6.90 34.27 -2.06
C TYR A 242 -5.37 34.46 -2.05
N SER A 243 -4.83 35.44 -2.80
CA SER A 243 -3.41 35.81 -2.73
C SER A 243 -3.01 36.24 -1.32
N LYS A 244 -3.86 37.03 -0.64
CA LYS A 244 -3.62 37.45 0.75
C LYS A 244 -3.50 36.25 1.70
N TYR A 245 -4.33 35.22 1.52
CA TYR A 245 -4.24 34.02 2.34
C TYR A 245 -2.96 33.23 2.04
N ILE A 246 -2.55 33.12 0.76
CA ILE A 246 -1.31 32.47 0.37
C ILE A 246 -0.09 33.20 0.95
N ASP A 247 -0.07 34.54 0.91
CA ASP A 247 1.02 35.34 1.48
C ASP A 247 1.12 35.18 3.00
N ASN A 248 -0.02 35.18 3.71
CA ASN A 248 -0.04 34.92 5.15
C ASN A 248 0.44 33.49 5.48
N ALA A 249 0.03 32.50 4.69
CA ALA A 249 0.50 31.13 4.86
C ALA A 249 2.01 31.02 4.67
N ARG A 250 2.55 31.68 3.63
CA ARG A 250 3.99 31.74 3.37
C ARG A 250 4.74 32.29 4.59
N MET A 251 4.30 33.44 5.12
CA MET A 251 4.93 34.07 6.29
C MET A 251 4.95 33.14 7.51
N ASP A 252 3.87 32.39 7.74
CA ASP A 252 3.79 31.45 8.86
C ASP A 252 4.72 30.26 8.68
N PHE A 253 4.78 29.66 7.48
CA PHE A 253 5.69 28.54 7.21
C PHE A 253 7.16 28.98 7.20
N ASP A 254 7.48 30.15 6.63
CA ASP A 254 8.84 30.70 6.65
C ASP A 254 9.31 30.92 8.10
N ARG A 255 8.44 31.45 8.95
CA ARG A 255 8.73 31.62 10.38
C ARG A 255 8.86 30.27 11.10
N ALA A 256 8.00 29.30 10.81
CA ALA A 256 8.09 27.97 11.40
C ALA A 256 9.41 27.27 11.02
N ILE A 257 9.86 27.39 9.76
CA ILE A 257 11.14 26.87 9.28
C ILE A 257 12.32 27.60 9.93
N LEU A 258 12.21 28.91 10.19
CA LEU A 258 13.25 29.65 10.90
C LEU A 258 13.44 29.16 12.35
N ILE A 259 12.34 28.77 13.00
CA ILE A 259 12.35 28.24 14.38
C ILE A 259 12.84 26.79 14.40
N ASP A 260 12.29 25.93 13.52
CA ASP A 260 12.68 24.54 13.37
C ASP A 260 12.88 24.18 11.88
N PRO A 261 14.14 24.25 11.39
CA PRO A 261 14.45 23.99 9.98
C PRO A 261 14.19 22.54 9.53
N LYS A 262 14.06 21.60 10.46
CA LYS A 262 13.84 20.17 10.17
C LYS A 262 12.38 19.75 10.38
N ASN A 263 11.49 20.70 10.61
CA ASN A 263 10.08 20.39 10.78
C ASN A 263 9.44 19.97 9.45
N THR A 264 9.08 18.69 9.34
CA THR A 264 8.51 18.10 8.11
C THR A 264 7.20 18.77 7.69
N TRP A 265 6.34 19.15 8.62
CA TRP A 265 5.07 19.82 8.33
C TRP A 265 5.24 21.26 7.84
N ALA A 266 6.25 21.99 8.36
CA ALA A 266 6.56 23.33 7.89
C ALA A 266 7.15 23.31 6.48
N LEU A 267 8.08 22.38 6.20
CA LEU A 267 8.65 22.16 4.86
C LEU A 267 7.58 21.73 3.84
N LEU A 268 6.67 20.82 4.23
CA LEU A 268 5.52 20.44 3.42
C LEU A 268 4.65 21.67 3.10
N GLY A 269 4.33 22.48 4.12
CA GLY A 269 3.55 23.70 3.96
C GLY A 269 4.19 24.71 3.02
N ARG A 270 5.52 24.85 3.06
CA ARG A 270 6.28 25.65 2.09
C ARG A 270 6.14 25.12 0.66
N GLY A 271 6.25 23.80 0.45
CA GLY A 271 6.00 23.20 -0.86
C GLY A 271 4.59 23.42 -1.38
N ASP A 272 3.58 23.34 -0.50
CA ASP A 272 2.19 23.65 -0.86
C ASP A 272 2.03 25.15 -1.24
N VAL A 273 2.67 26.08 -0.53
CA VAL A 273 2.69 27.51 -0.88
C VAL A 273 3.37 27.75 -2.22
N ASP A 274 4.53 27.15 -2.47
CA ASP A 274 5.25 27.31 -3.74
C ASP A 274 4.45 26.72 -4.92
N THR A 275 3.66 25.67 -4.66
CA THR A 275 2.69 25.13 -5.63
C THR A 275 1.61 26.17 -5.98
N TRP A 276 1.05 26.86 -4.98
CA TRP A 276 0.09 27.95 -5.18
C TRP A 276 0.68 29.15 -5.92
N LEU A 277 1.98 29.41 -5.75
CA LEU A 277 2.71 30.50 -6.41
C LEU A 277 3.25 30.12 -7.80
N HIS A 278 2.89 28.94 -8.31
CA HIS A 278 3.37 28.40 -9.60
C HIS A 278 4.90 28.28 -9.69
N ARG A 279 5.52 27.85 -8.59
CA ARG A 279 6.96 27.59 -8.44
C ARG A 279 7.23 26.09 -8.26
N PRO A 280 7.08 25.29 -9.34
CA PRO A 280 7.11 23.83 -9.22
C PRO A 280 8.50 23.29 -8.86
N VAL A 281 9.59 23.97 -9.25
CA VAL A 281 10.95 23.49 -8.94
C VAL A 281 11.22 23.61 -7.45
N GLU A 282 10.86 24.75 -6.86
CA GLU A 282 10.98 25.03 -5.44
C GLU A 282 10.06 24.14 -4.61
N ALA A 283 8.82 23.93 -5.08
CA ALA A 283 7.87 23.01 -4.44
C ALA A 283 8.38 21.56 -4.42
N ALA A 284 8.90 21.07 -5.56
CA ALA A 284 9.47 19.72 -5.65
C ALA A 284 10.63 19.56 -4.66
N HIS A 285 11.53 20.53 -4.61
CA HIS A 285 12.67 20.51 -3.69
C HIS A 285 12.21 20.46 -2.23
N ALA A 286 11.21 21.24 -1.84
CA ALA A 286 10.66 21.22 -0.49
C ALA A 286 10.04 19.86 -0.12
N PHE A 287 9.32 19.22 -1.05
CA PHE A 287 8.77 17.88 -0.83
C PHE A 287 9.84 16.79 -0.79
N GLU A 288 10.88 16.89 -1.61
CA GLU A 288 12.04 15.99 -1.58
C GLU A 288 12.77 16.08 -0.24
N GLN A 289 12.98 17.28 0.30
CA GLN A 289 13.55 17.48 1.64
C GLN A 289 12.70 16.81 2.73
N VAL A 290 11.38 16.85 2.62
CA VAL A 290 10.50 16.13 3.57
C VAL A 290 10.76 14.62 3.48
N LEU A 291 10.91 14.06 2.28
CA LEU A 291 11.15 12.62 2.09
C LEU A 291 12.59 12.19 2.46
N GLU A 292 13.55 13.11 2.42
CA GLU A 292 14.90 12.88 2.97
C GLU A 292 14.87 12.77 4.51
N LEU A 293 14.03 13.57 5.17
CA LEU A 293 13.85 13.53 6.63
C LEU A 293 12.96 12.38 7.09
N ASP A 294 11.89 12.10 6.35
CA ASP A 294 10.92 11.02 6.62
C ASP A 294 10.50 10.35 5.29
N PRO A 295 11.15 9.24 4.92
CA PRO A 295 10.85 8.49 3.70
C PRO A 295 9.42 7.93 3.61
N PHE A 296 8.72 7.81 4.75
CA PHE A 296 7.37 7.28 4.88
C PHE A 296 6.33 8.41 5.01
N PHE A 297 6.71 9.66 4.73
CA PHE A 297 5.77 10.79 4.74
C PHE A 297 4.90 10.78 3.48
N ASP A 298 3.82 9.99 3.54
CA ASP A 298 2.93 9.70 2.40
C ASP A 298 2.44 10.95 1.66
N LEU A 299 2.11 12.00 2.41
CA LEU A 299 1.54 13.22 1.84
C LEU A 299 2.55 13.97 0.96
N ALA A 300 3.83 14.02 1.33
CA ALA A 300 4.87 14.64 0.52
C ALA A 300 5.11 13.87 -0.77
N ARG A 301 5.15 12.53 -0.68
CA ARG A 301 5.27 11.66 -1.85
C ARG A 301 4.09 11.86 -2.81
N TYR A 302 2.87 11.90 -2.29
CA TYR A 302 1.67 12.16 -3.08
C TYR A 302 1.73 13.54 -3.78
N ARG A 303 2.16 14.59 -3.07
CA ARG A 303 2.35 15.93 -3.65
C ARG A 303 3.40 15.94 -4.76
N LEU A 304 4.53 15.27 -4.56
CA LEU A 304 5.60 15.15 -5.53
C LEU A 304 5.16 14.40 -6.81
N ILE A 305 4.43 13.28 -6.64
CA ILE A 305 3.83 12.54 -7.76
C ILE A 305 2.94 13.47 -8.60
N ASN A 306 2.01 14.19 -7.97
CA ASN A 306 1.11 15.09 -8.68
C ASN A 306 1.84 16.22 -9.40
N LEU A 307 2.91 16.75 -8.80
CA LEU A 307 3.68 17.82 -9.39
C LEU A 307 4.42 17.35 -10.65
N TYR A 308 5.07 16.19 -10.56
CA TYR A 308 5.77 15.59 -11.70
C TYR A 308 4.82 15.10 -12.79
N THR A 309 3.63 14.59 -12.48
CA THR A 309 2.65 14.21 -13.51
C THR A 309 2.11 15.43 -14.26
N VAL A 310 1.86 16.55 -13.56
CA VAL A 310 1.44 17.81 -14.19
C VAL A 310 2.54 18.36 -15.11
N GLU A 311 3.79 18.36 -14.65
CA GLU A 311 4.93 18.78 -15.47
C GLU A 311 5.11 17.87 -16.70
N ALA A 312 5.06 16.55 -16.51
CA ALA A 312 5.14 15.59 -17.59
C ALA A 312 4.03 15.79 -18.63
N ARG A 313 2.78 16.02 -18.19
CA ARG A 313 1.65 16.31 -19.09
C ARG A 313 1.89 17.57 -19.93
N LYS A 314 2.46 18.61 -19.33
CA LYS A 314 2.85 19.84 -20.05
C LYS A 314 3.95 19.56 -21.07
N LEU A 315 4.97 18.77 -20.72
CA LEU A 315 6.04 18.41 -21.66
C LEU A 315 5.52 17.54 -22.81
N ILE A 316 4.61 16.61 -22.53
CA ILE A 316 3.91 15.78 -23.52
C ILE A 316 3.11 16.63 -24.50
N SER A 317 2.38 17.65 -24.03
CA SER A 317 1.62 18.55 -24.94
C SER A 317 2.55 19.38 -25.84
N LEU A 318 3.76 19.68 -25.36
CA LEU A 318 4.83 20.30 -26.13
C LEU A 318 5.62 19.30 -27.00
N LYS A 319 5.25 18.01 -27.01
CA LYS A 319 5.93 16.90 -27.71
C LYS A 319 7.39 16.70 -27.29
N GLN A 320 7.76 17.12 -26.08
CA GLN A 320 9.09 16.94 -25.51
C GLN A 320 9.18 15.60 -24.78
N TRP A 321 9.19 14.51 -25.56
CA TRP A 321 9.09 13.13 -25.06
C TRP A 321 10.22 12.74 -24.10
N SER A 322 11.47 13.07 -24.43
CA SER A 322 12.65 12.72 -23.62
C SER A 322 12.65 13.40 -22.25
N SER A 323 12.33 14.70 -22.21
CA SER A 323 12.19 15.45 -20.96
C SER A 323 11.04 14.90 -20.12
N ALA A 324 9.89 14.59 -20.74
CA ALA A 324 8.75 14.01 -20.05
C ALA A 324 9.08 12.65 -19.42
N LEU A 325 9.78 11.77 -20.14
CA LEU A 325 10.24 10.48 -19.60
C LEU A 325 11.16 10.67 -18.38
N THR A 326 12.07 11.64 -18.44
CA THR A 326 13.00 11.93 -17.34
C THR A 326 12.23 12.37 -16.08
N VAL A 327 11.21 13.21 -16.23
CA VAL A 327 10.34 13.65 -15.12
C VAL A 327 9.54 12.47 -14.57
N LEU A 328 8.93 11.65 -15.44
CA LEU A 328 8.16 10.48 -15.02
C LEU A 328 9.03 9.42 -14.32
N GLN A 329 10.31 9.30 -14.68
CA GLN A 329 11.24 8.41 -13.99
C GLN A 329 11.49 8.84 -12.54
N LYS A 330 11.54 10.15 -12.25
CA LYS A 330 11.63 10.64 -10.86
C LYS A 330 10.42 10.27 -10.02
N CYS A 331 9.24 10.20 -10.65
CA CYS A 331 7.99 9.80 -10.02
C CYS A 331 7.91 8.28 -9.74
N LEU A 332 8.70 7.48 -10.47
CA LEU A 332 8.66 6.02 -10.48
C LEU A 332 10.01 5.40 -10.06
N PRO A 333 10.52 5.69 -8.86
CA PRO A 333 11.80 5.16 -8.41
C PRO A 333 11.75 3.63 -8.27
N PRO A 334 12.85 2.92 -8.58
CA PRO A 334 12.91 1.49 -8.33
C PRO A 334 12.78 1.21 -6.82
N GLY A 335 11.99 0.19 -6.46
CA GLY A 335 11.78 -0.20 -5.06
C GLY A 335 10.64 0.52 -4.34
N THR A 336 9.81 1.32 -5.01
CA THR A 336 8.54 1.76 -4.40
C THR A 336 7.63 0.55 -4.12
N PRO A 337 7.05 0.43 -2.91
CA PRO A 337 6.09 -0.63 -2.61
C PRO A 337 4.91 -0.64 -3.57
N ASP A 338 4.38 -1.83 -3.89
CA ASP A 338 3.26 -1.98 -4.82
C ASP A 338 1.99 -1.20 -4.41
N SER A 339 1.83 -0.90 -3.12
CA SER A 339 0.73 -0.05 -2.61
C SER A 339 0.72 1.35 -3.23
N TRP A 340 1.88 1.87 -3.65
CA TRP A 340 2.00 3.19 -4.26
C TRP A 340 1.63 3.23 -5.75
N ILE A 341 1.57 2.07 -6.41
CA ILE A 341 1.26 1.98 -7.84
C ILE A 341 -0.10 2.60 -8.13
N LEU A 342 -1.07 2.49 -7.20
CA LEU A 342 -2.40 3.10 -7.36
C LEU A 342 -2.33 4.64 -7.49
N HIS A 343 -1.44 5.30 -6.75
CA HIS A 343 -1.22 6.74 -6.84
C HIS A 343 -0.36 7.13 -8.05
N GLN A 344 0.48 6.22 -8.54
CA GLN A 344 1.36 6.41 -9.69
C GLN A 344 0.74 5.97 -11.03
N LYS A 345 -0.48 5.43 -11.00
CA LYS A 345 -1.20 4.92 -12.17
C LYS A 345 -1.15 5.89 -13.36
N GLU A 346 -1.41 7.16 -13.09
CA GLU A 346 -1.33 8.19 -14.13
C GLU A 346 0.09 8.32 -14.71
N ALA A 347 1.13 8.29 -13.88
CA ALA A 347 2.51 8.37 -14.35
C ALA A 347 2.87 7.17 -15.25
N TYR A 348 2.46 5.96 -14.88
CA TYR A 348 2.61 4.76 -15.72
C TYR A 348 1.84 4.89 -17.04
N SER A 349 0.59 5.37 -17.02
CA SER A 349 -0.20 5.58 -18.25
C SER A 349 0.47 6.60 -19.18
N LEU A 350 0.90 7.75 -18.65
CA LEU A 350 1.60 8.77 -19.44
C LEU A 350 2.92 8.24 -20.02
N ARG A 351 3.67 7.45 -19.25
CA ARG A 351 4.93 6.86 -19.71
C ARG A 351 4.70 5.80 -20.81
N SER A 352 3.69 4.95 -20.63
CA SER A 352 3.23 4.00 -21.65
C SER A 352 2.83 4.71 -22.96
N ASP A 353 2.08 5.81 -22.88
CA ASP A 353 1.70 6.58 -24.06
C ASP A 353 2.92 7.14 -24.80
N ILE A 354 3.93 7.62 -24.06
CA ILE A 354 5.19 8.07 -24.68
C ILE A 354 5.92 6.90 -25.33
N TYR A 355 6.06 5.77 -24.66
CA TYR A 355 6.72 4.59 -25.22
C TYR A 355 6.02 4.09 -26.48
N LYS A 356 4.68 4.07 -26.50
CA LYS A 356 3.91 3.81 -27.71
C LYS A 356 4.29 4.76 -28.85
N LYS A 357 4.39 6.07 -28.59
CA LYS A 357 4.77 7.07 -29.61
C LYS A 357 6.22 6.92 -30.09
N LEU A 358 7.10 6.37 -29.25
CA LEU A 358 8.50 6.11 -29.58
C LEU A 358 8.73 4.75 -30.27
N GLY A 359 7.68 3.98 -30.54
CA GLY A 359 7.81 2.64 -31.13
C GLY A 359 8.41 1.61 -30.15
N GLN A 360 8.13 1.78 -28.86
CA GLN A 360 8.60 0.95 -27.75
C GLN A 360 7.42 0.22 -27.06
N PRO A 361 6.72 -0.68 -27.77
CA PRO A 361 5.47 -1.27 -27.28
C PRO A 361 5.67 -2.21 -26.10
N THR A 362 6.82 -2.87 -25.99
CA THR A 362 7.14 -3.77 -24.87
C THR A 362 7.19 -3.03 -23.54
N GLN A 363 7.91 -1.90 -23.46
CA GLN A 363 7.96 -1.08 -22.26
C GLN A 363 6.59 -0.46 -21.91
N ALA A 364 5.79 -0.12 -22.92
CA ALA A 364 4.42 0.35 -22.71
C ALA A 364 3.52 -0.74 -22.10
N ILE A 365 3.63 -1.99 -22.60
CA ILE A 365 2.91 -3.15 -22.05
C ILE A 365 3.34 -3.43 -20.61
N ASP A 366 4.63 -3.30 -20.28
CA ASP A 366 5.13 -3.49 -18.92
C ASP A 366 4.54 -2.46 -17.94
N ASP A 367 4.48 -1.19 -18.34
CA ASP A 367 3.89 -0.11 -17.54
C ASP A 367 2.39 -0.33 -17.30
N LEU A 368 1.63 -0.73 -18.32
CA LEU A 368 0.22 -1.06 -18.19
C LEU A 368 0.00 -2.32 -17.35
N SER A 369 0.90 -3.29 -17.45
CA SER A 369 0.88 -4.49 -16.63
C SER A 369 1.17 -4.19 -15.16
N ALA A 370 2.01 -3.19 -14.86
CA ALA A 370 2.20 -2.71 -13.49
C ALA A 370 0.90 -2.12 -12.92
N ILE A 371 0.18 -1.30 -13.69
CA ILE A 371 -1.13 -0.77 -13.28
C ILE A 371 -2.10 -1.92 -12.99
N LEU A 372 -2.21 -2.90 -13.88
CA LEU A 372 -3.16 -4.02 -13.74
C LEU A 372 -2.81 -5.01 -12.63
N ARG A 373 -1.55 -5.05 -12.18
CA ARG A 373 -1.18 -5.78 -10.95
C ARG A 373 -1.75 -5.11 -9.70
N ALA A 374 -1.78 -3.77 -9.67
CA ALA A 374 -2.29 -3.01 -8.53
C ALA A 374 -3.82 -2.81 -8.57
N ASP A 375 -4.37 -2.59 -9.76
CA ASP A 375 -5.80 -2.46 -10.02
C ASP A 375 -6.20 -3.33 -11.22
N PRO A 376 -6.55 -4.62 -10.98
CA PRO A 376 -7.02 -5.52 -12.04
C PRO A 376 -8.33 -5.08 -12.70
N THR A 377 -9.05 -4.12 -12.10
CA THR A 377 -10.35 -3.63 -12.60
C THR A 377 -10.22 -2.40 -13.49
N ASP A 378 -8.98 -1.96 -13.74
CA ASP A 378 -8.72 -0.80 -14.59
C ASP A 378 -9.03 -1.08 -16.06
N ARG A 379 -10.24 -0.71 -16.46
CA ARG A 379 -10.72 -0.80 -17.84
C ARG A 379 -9.85 -0.05 -18.83
N GLN A 380 -9.30 1.11 -18.45
CA GLN A 380 -8.51 1.93 -19.36
C GLN A 380 -7.16 1.27 -19.62
N ALA A 381 -6.51 0.75 -18.59
CA ALA A 381 -5.26 0.02 -18.74
C ALA A 381 -5.44 -1.29 -19.54
N LEU A 382 -6.53 -2.03 -19.32
CA LEU A 382 -6.87 -3.23 -20.12
C LEU A 382 -7.04 -2.88 -21.61
N LEU A 383 -7.83 -1.85 -21.93
CA LEU A 383 -8.04 -1.41 -23.31
C LEU A 383 -6.75 -0.92 -23.98
N ALA A 384 -5.94 -0.13 -23.26
CA ALA A 384 -4.67 0.38 -23.78
C ALA A 384 -3.69 -0.77 -24.07
N ARG A 385 -3.64 -1.78 -23.19
CA ARG A 385 -2.74 -2.93 -23.33
C ARG A 385 -3.22 -3.88 -24.43
N ALA A 386 -4.52 -4.11 -24.54
CA ALA A 386 -5.11 -4.87 -25.62
C ALA A 386 -4.80 -4.25 -27.00
N ALA A 387 -4.91 -2.92 -27.13
CA ALA A 387 -4.57 -2.23 -28.36
C ALA A 387 -3.09 -2.41 -28.74
N LEU A 388 -2.18 -2.36 -27.77
CA LEU A 388 -0.76 -2.64 -28.00
C LEU A 388 -0.51 -4.11 -28.39
N TYR A 389 -1.19 -5.05 -27.76
CA TYR A 389 -1.12 -6.46 -28.15
C TYR A 389 -1.64 -6.72 -29.57
N GLN A 390 -2.68 -6.00 -30.01
CA GLN A 390 -3.15 -6.07 -31.40
C GLN A 390 -2.10 -5.54 -32.38
N GLU A 391 -1.48 -4.40 -32.07
CA GLU A 391 -0.38 -3.82 -32.87
C GLU A 391 0.81 -4.79 -32.97
N GLU A 392 1.12 -5.52 -31.89
CA GLU A 392 2.19 -6.54 -31.82
C GLU A 392 1.78 -7.95 -32.30
N LEU A 393 0.59 -8.10 -32.90
CA LEU A 393 0.04 -9.38 -33.40
C LEU A 393 -0.13 -10.47 -32.33
N GLN A 394 -0.21 -10.08 -31.05
CA GLN A 394 -0.46 -10.96 -29.91
C GLN A 394 -1.96 -11.14 -29.66
N GLY A 395 -2.66 -11.72 -30.65
CA GLY A 395 -4.12 -11.76 -30.67
C GLY A 395 -4.78 -12.47 -29.47
N ARG A 396 -4.12 -13.46 -28.85
CA ARG A 396 -4.64 -14.14 -27.66
C ARG A 396 -4.66 -13.20 -26.45
N SER A 397 -3.52 -12.58 -26.13
CA SER A 397 -3.40 -11.64 -25.01
C SER A 397 -4.30 -10.42 -25.19
N ALA A 398 -4.43 -9.91 -26.43
CA ALA A 398 -5.39 -8.87 -26.76
C ALA A 398 -6.83 -9.29 -26.45
N LYS A 399 -7.23 -10.49 -26.87
CA LYS A 399 -8.57 -11.03 -26.61
C LYS A 399 -8.83 -11.18 -25.11
N ASP A 400 -7.90 -11.73 -24.35
CA ASP A 400 -8.05 -11.92 -22.89
C ASP A 400 -8.29 -10.58 -22.16
N ASP A 401 -7.55 -9.54 -22.55
CA ASP A 401 -7.71 -8.19 -21.97
C ASP A 401 -9.03 -7.54 -22.39
N LEU A 402 -9.48 -7.73 -23.64
CA LEU A 402 -10.76 -7.24 -24.12
C LEU A 402 -11.94 -7.95 -23.44
N GLU A 403 -11.86 -9.27 -23.22
CA GLU A 403 -12.88 -10.03 -22.49
C GLU A 403 -13.00 -9.52 -21.06
N ARG A 404 -11.88 -9.32 -20.37
CA ARG A 404 -11.87 -8.74 -19.02
C ARG A 404 -12.44 -7.34 -19.00
N ALA A 405 -12.05 -6.47 -19.93
CA ALA A 405 -12.59 -5.12 -20.03
C ALA A 405 -14.11 -5.12 -20.31
N CYS A 406 -14.58 -6.04 -21.17
CA CYS A 406 -15.99 -6.20 -21.48
C CYS A 406 -16.80 -6.67 -20.26
N MET A 407 -16.29 -7.66 -19.50
CA MET A 407 -16.91 -8.09 -18.23
C MET A 407 -17.03 -6.95 -17.21
N LEU A 408 -16.09 -6.01 -17.23
CA LEU A 408 -16.11 -4.80 -16.39
C LEU A 408 -16.98 -3.67 -16.97
N GLY A 409 -17.71 -3.92 -18.06
CA GLY A 409 -18.65 -2.97 -18.66
C GLY A 409 -18.02 -1.97 -19.64
N ALA A 410 -16.85 -2.26 -20.20
CA ALA A 410 -16.31 -1.47 -21.31
C ALA A 410 -16.97 -1.90 -22.63
N THR A 411 -17.96 -1.14 -23.11
CA THR A 411 -18.70 -1.45 -24.34
C THR A 411 -17.79 -1.52 -25.57
N ALA A 412 -16.81 -0.62 -25.66
CA ALA A 412 -15.82 -0.62 -26.73
C ALA A 412 -14.98 -1.91 -26.80
N ALA A 413 -14.79 -2.60 -25.67
CA ALA A 413 -14.12 -3.90 -25.67
C ALA A 413 -15.03 -4.99 -26.21
N CYS A 414 -16.30 -4.99 -25.81
CA CYS A 414 -17.29 -5.99 -26.25
C CYS A 414 -17.52 -5.95 -27.77
N GLU A 415 -17.52 -4.76 -28.38
CA GLU A 415 -17.68 -4.58 -29.84
C GLU A 415 -16.48 -5.10 -30.65
N GLN A 416 -15.30 -5.21 -30.03
CA GLN A 416 -14.07 -5.68 -30.67
C GLN A 416 -13.84 -7.18 -30.50
N LEU A 417 -14.68 -7.86 -29.69
CA LEU A 417 -14.62 -9.31 -29.53
C LEU A 417 -15.34 -9.98 -30.72
N PRO A 418 -14.75 -11.07 -31.27
CA PRO A 418 -15.31 -11.80 -32.41
C PRO A 418 -16.58 -12.59 -32.08
#